data_AF-A0A2V6URJ2-F1
#
_entry.id   AF-A0A2V6URJ2-F1
#
_cell.length_a   1.000
_cell.length_b   1.000
_cell.length_c   1.000
_cell.angle_alpha   90.00
_cell.angle_beta   90.00
_cell.angle_gamma   90.00
#
_symmetry.space_group_name_H-M   'P 1'
#
loop_
_entity.id
_entity.type
_entity.pdbx_description
1 polymer ?
#
loop_
_entity_poly.entity_id
_entity_poly.type
_entity_poly.pdbx_seq_one_letter_code
_entity_poly.pdbx_strand_id
1 'polypeptide(L)'
;MTADARALVANSVPPPPSAGVTATASWVTTSVGDGAHTLAATAVDRSGNRAVATRLVIVDNTPPVCEISSGPSGTTSAPTAAFTFRASDNLTAIGNLVFAWRVDRGAFSAFSPATTATLSGLTNGAHTFEVKARDQAGNESTVISRNFTVSTLQVTITSPSDGATVPAG
;
A
#
# COMPACT_ATOMS: atom_id res chain seq x y z
N MET A 1 -21.93 25.33 -4.02
CA MET A 1 -21.32 24.39 -3.05
C MET A 1 -19.92 24.88 -2.76
N THR A 2 -19.35 24.57 -1.59
CA THR A 2 -17.99 24.97 -1.23
C THR A 2 -17.21 23.81 -0.60
N ALA A 3 -15.89 23.88 -0.70
CA ALA A 3 -14.94 23.15 0.13
C ALA A 3 -14.11 24.20 0.88
N ASP A 4 -14.13 24.18 2.21
CA ASP A 4 -13.47 25.19 3.08
C ASP A 4 -13.79 26.63 2.67
N ALA A 5 -15.09 26.90 2.47
CA ALA A 5 -15.61 28.17 1.98
C ALA A 5 -15.16 28.59 0.57
N ARG A 6 -14.29 27.83 -0.12
CA ARG A 6 -13.96 28.06 -1.54
C ARG A 6 -15.06 27.49 -2.43
N ALA A 7 -15.55 28.31 -3.35
CA ALA A 7 -16.61 27.90 -4.27
C ALA A 7 -16.17 26.76 -5.18
N LEU A 8 -17.01 25.72 -5.26
CA LEU A 8 -16.93 24.69 -6.28
C LEU A 8 -17.91 25.03 -7.40
N VAL A 9 -17.49 24.80 -8.65
CA VAL A 9 -18.38 24.92 -9.80
C VAL A 9 -19.42 23.80 -9.69
N ALA A 10 -20.68 24.20 -9.51
CA ALA A 10 -21.79 23.29 -9.32
C ALA A 10 -22.76 23.40 -10.48
N ASN A 11 -23.18 22.26 -11.00
CA ASN A 11 -24.30 22.15 -11.93
C ASN A 11 -25.54 21.72 -11.16
N SER A 12 -26.71 22.08 -11.67
CA SER A 12 -27.98 21.76 -11.01
C SER A 12 -29.01 21.28 -12.02
N VAL A 13 -29.72 20.21 -11.67
CA VAL A 13 -30.75 19.62 -12.52
C VAL A 13 -32.02 19.35 -11.68
N PRO A 14 -33.19 19.86 -12.13
CA PRO A 14 -33.37 20.90 -13.15
C PRO A 14 -32.75 22.26 -12.72
N PRO A 15 -32.50 23.20 -13.65
CA PRO A 15 -31.97 24.52 -13.30
C PRO A 15 -32.97 25.30 -12.45
N PRO A 16 -32.52 26.02 -11.41
CA PRO A 16 -33.37 26.93 -10.64
C PRO A 16 -33.94 28.06 -11.52
N PRO A 17 -35.16 28.52 -11.23
CA PRO A 17 -35.96 28.11 -10.06
C PRO A 17 -36.80 26.84 -10.32
N SER A 18 -36.70 25.87 -9.40
CA SER A 18 -37.44 24.60 -9.44
C SER A 18 -37.92 24.22 -8.03
N ALA A 19 -38.98 23.40 -7.94
CA ALA A 19 -39.50 22.86 -6.68
C ALA A 19 -38.52 21.88 -6.01
N GLY A 20 -37.65 21.25 -6.80
CA GLY A 20 -36.58 20.36 -6.34
C GLY A 20 -35.39 20.45 -7.28
N VAL A 21 -34.19 20.41 -6.73
CA VAL A 21 -32.93 20.54 -7.47
C VAL A 21 -31.92 19.55 -6.91
N THR A 22 -31.28 18.78 -7.78
CA THR A 22 -30.06 18.06 -7.45
C THR A 22 -28.87 18.87 -7.95
N ALA A 23 -28.01 19.30 -7.03
CA ALA A 23 -26.77 19.98 -7.36
C ALA A 23 -25.58 19.01 -7.27
N THR A 24 -24.70 19.03 -8.27
CA THR A 24 -23.47 18.25 -8.32
C THR A 24 -22.29 19.18 -8.51
N ALA A 25 -21.18 18.89 -7.84
CA ALA A 25 -19.93 19.61 -7.99
C ALA A 25 -18.77 18.61 -7.96
N SER A 26 -17.72 18.92 -8.72
CA SER A 26 -16.46 18.17 -8.68
C SER A 26 -15.44 18.94 -7.85
N TRP A 27 -14.67 18.21 -7.05
CA TRP A 27 -13.60 18.77 -6.25
C TRP A 27 -12.30 18.00 -6.50
N VAL A 28 -11.25 18.71 -6.89
CA VAL A 28 -9.93 18.14 -7.17
C VAL A 28 -9.14 18.06 -5.86
N THR A 29 -9.25 16.93 -5.16
CA THR A 29 -8.64 16.72 -3.83
C THR A 29 -7.12 16.65 -3.87
N THR A 30 -6.53 16.32 -5.02
CA THR A 30 -5.06 16.29 -5.22
C THR A 30 -4.41 17.67 -5.19
N SER A 31 -5.21 18.74 -5.23
CA SER A 31 -4.73 20.14 -5.19
C SER A 31 -4.83 20.79 -3.81
N VAL A 32 -5.35 20.07 -2.82
CA VAL A 32 -5.45 20.54 -1.44
C VAL A 32 -4.54 19.71 -0.54
N GLY A 33 -4.08 20.31 0.55
CA GLY A 33 -3.28 19.59 1.54
C GLY A 33 -4.13 18.58 2.31
N ASP A 34 -3.46 17.63 2.93
CA ASP A 34 -4.12 16.60 3.73
C ASP A 34 -4.78 17.16 4.99
N GLY A 35 -5.78 16.44 5.48
CA GLY A 35 -6.46 16.72 6.73
C GLY A 35 -7.96 16.91 6.56
N ALA A 36 -8.57 17.56 7.55
CA ALA A 36 -10.00 17.74 7.62
C ALA A 36 -10.46 18.94 6.77
N HIS A 37 -11.41 18.68 5.87
CA HIS A 37 -12.05 19.69 5.03
C HIS A 37 -13.56 19.70 5.27
N THR A 38 -14.16 20.88 5.19
CA THR A 38 -15.62 21.05 5.32
C THR A 38 -16.25 21.33 3.97
N LEU A 39 -17.07 20.39 3.52
CA LEU A 39 -17.96 20.59 2.38
C LEU A 39 -19.23 21.31 2.86
N ALA A 40 -19.71 22.28 2.09
CA ALA A 40 -20.99 22.93 2.35
C ALA A 40 -21.85 23.08 1.10
N ALA A 41 -23.15 22.89 1.28
CA ALA A 41 -24.17 23.17 0.28
C ALA A 41 -25.18 24.16 0.85
N THR A 42 -25.46 25.22 0.10
CA THR A 42 -26.41 26.26 0.46
C THR A 42 -27.52 26.29 -0.58
N ALA A 43 -28.76 26.24 -0.13
CA ALA A 43 -29.95 26.46 -0.95
C ALA A 43 -30.65 27.74 -0.50
N VAL A 44 -31.19 28.49 -1.46
CA VAL A 44 -31.95 29.72 -1.21
C VAL A 44 -33.25 29.65 -2.01
N ASP A 45 -34.39 29.87 -1.36
CA ASP A 45 -35.69 29.93 -2.04
C ASP A 45 -35.98 31.33 -2.59
N ARG A 46 -37.10 31.48 -3.33
CA ARG A 46 -37.49 32.78 -3.91
C ARG A 46 -37.83 33.85 -2.87
N SER A 47 -38.21 33.43 -1.67
CA SER A 47 -38.53 34.32 -0.55
C SER A 47 -37.27 34.75 0.21
N GLY A 48 -36.10 34.24 -0.18
CA GLY A 48 -34.82 34.52 0.46
C GLY A 48 -34.51 33.65 1.67
N ASN A 49 -35.31 32.61 1.95
CA ASN A 49 -35.00 31.66 3.03
C ASN A 49 -33.76 30.84 2.64
N ARG A 50 -32.84 30.65 3.60
CA ARG A 50 -31.55 30.00 3.38
C ARG A 50 -31.43 28.75 4.23
N ALA A 51 -31.03 27.64 3.60
CA ALA A 51 -30.67 26.40 4.28
C ALA A 51 -29.22 26.04 3.94
N VAL A 52 -28.48 25.54 4.93
CA VAL A 52 -27.08 25.13 4.78
C VAL A 52 -26.91 23.72 5.35
N ALA A 53 -26.24 22.85 4.59
CA ALA A 53 -25.80 21.54 5.05
C ALA A 53 -24.28 21.45 4.94
N THR A 54 -23.64 20.84 5.94
CA THR A 54 -22.18 20.64 5.97
C THR A 54 -21.80 19.17 6.13
N ARG A 55 -20.61 18.82 5.65
CA ARG A 55 -20.01 17.49 5.82
C ARG A 55 -18.51 17.66 6.05
N LEU A 56 -17.99 17.01 7.10
CA LEU A 56 -16.56 16.84 7.28
C LEU A 56 -16.07 15.67 6.42
N VAL A 57 -14.97 15.87 5.70
CA VAL A 57 -14.26 14.83 4.96
C VAL A 57 -12.77 14.94 5.28
N ILE A 58 -12.05 13.82 5.22
CA ILE A 58 -10.60 13.80 5.33
C ILE A 58 -10.02 13.63 3.93
N VAL A 59 -9.18 14.55 3.51
CA VAL A 59 -8.35 14.37 2.31
C VAL A 59 -7.01 13.81 2.75
N ASP A 60 -6.55 12.80 2.05
CA ASP A 60 -5.30 12.11 2.32
C ASP A 60 -4.65 11.72 0.99
N ASN A 61 -3.67 12.51 0.58
CA ASN A 61 -2.91 12.33 -0.65
C ASN A 61 -1.47 11.86 -0.38
N THR A 62 -1.07 11.72 0.89
CA THR A 62 0.30 11.37 1.25
C THR A 62 0.44 9.86 1.38
N PRO A 63 1.31 9.21 0.60
CA PRO A 63 1.55 7.78 0.78
C PRO A 63 2.35 7.47 2.05
N PRO A 64 2.20 6.25 2.60
CA PRO A 64 2.96 5.83 3.75
C PRO A 64 4.44 5.66 3.41
N VAL A 65 5.30 5.77 4.43
CA VAL A 65 6.74 5.46 4.34
C VAL A 65 6.97 4.06 4.89
N CYS A 66 7.49 3.16 4.06
CA CYS A 66 7.78 1.77 4.43
C CYS A 66 9.27 1.55 4.67
N GLU A 67 9.62 0.63 5.57
CA GLU A 67 10.99 0.18 5.81
C GLU A 67 11.09 -1.31 6.19
N ILE A 68 12.17 -1.97 5.78
CA ILE A 68 12.50 -3.35 6.19
C ILE A 68 13.36 -3.26 7.46
N SER A 69 12.79 -3.64 8.60
CA SER A 69 13.44 -3.55 9.91
C SER A 69 14.39 -4.72 10.20
N SER A 70 14.14 -5.92 9.66
CA SER A 70 15.03 -7.06 9.84
C SER A 70 14.94 -8.08 8.69
N GLY A 71 15.86 -9.02 8.71
CA GLY A 71 16.00 -10.12 7.74
C GLY A 71 17.39 -10.15 7.13
N PRO A 72 17.75 -11.23 6.42
CA PRO A 72 19.08 -11.42 5.87
C PRO A 72 19.53 -10.23 5.01
N SER A 73 20.75 -9.78 5.27
CA SER A 73 21.49 -8.87 4.40
C SER A 73 22.84 -9.55 4.09
N GLY A 74 23.11 -9.81 2.82
CA GLY A 74 24.29 -10.58 2.41
C GLY A 74 24.01 -12.08 2.34
N THR A 75 25.02 -12.91 2.62
CA THR A 75 24.96 -14.36 2.40
C THR A 75 24.40 -15.10 3.61
N THR A 76 23.48 -16.03 3.36
CA THR A 76 22.94 -16.98 4.35
C THR A 76 23.09 -18.41 3.84
N SER A 77 23.29 -19.37 4.75
CA SER A 77 23.31 -20.80 4.44
C SER A 77 21.93 -21.46 4.61
N ALA A 78 20.92 -20.72 5.05
CA ALA A 78 19.57 -21.23 5.23
C ALA A 78 18.74 -21.12 3.94
N PRO A 79 18.00 -22.17 3.53
CA PRO A 79 17.06 -22.11 2.41
C PRO A 79 15.72 -21.43 2.77
N THR A 80 15.71 -20.70 3.88
CA THR A 80 14.58 -19.95 4.42
C THR A 80 15.04 -18.56 4.86
N ALA A 81 14.18 -17.57 4.74
CA ALA A 81 14.46 -16.21 5.20
C ALA A 81 13.24 -15.59 5.87
N ALA A 82 13.42 -14.96 7.02
CA ALA A 82 12.38 -14.23 7.72
C ALA A 82 12.68 -12.73 7.68
N PHE A 83 11.69 -11.93 7.30
CA PHE A 83 11.77 -10.47 7.25
C PHE A 83 10.77 -9.87 8.21
N THR A 84 11.14 -8.75 8.82
CA THR A 84 10.20 -7.85 9.50
C THR A 84 10.24 -6.51 8.80
N PHE A 85 9.09 -5.85 8.71
CA PHE A 85 8.95 -4.56 8.09
C PHE A 85 7.89 -3.75 8.82
N ARG A 86 8.01 -2.43 8.73
CA ARG A 86 7.08 -1.49 9.33
C ARG A 86 6.83 -0.33 8.37
N ALA A 87 5.82 0.46 8.67
CA ALA A 87 5.55 1.70 7.97
C ALA A 87 5.00 2.74 8.95
N SER A 88 5.10 3.99 8.56
CA SER A 88 4.51 5.15 9.22
C SER A 88 3.79 6.00 8.19
N ASP A 89 2.77 6.72 8.63
CA ASP A 89 1.97 7.59 7.78
C ASP A 89 1.55 8.85 8.56
N ASN A 90 1.20 9.93 7.86
CA ASN A 90 0.81 11.19 8.48
C ASN A 90 -0.63 11.17 9.03
N LEU A 91 -1.54 10.37 8.46
CA LEU A 91 -2.95 10.31 8.85
C LEU A 91 -3.42 8.90 9.24
N THR A 92 -2.94 7.87 8.55
CA THR A 92 -3.27 6.49 8.86
C THR A 92 -2.47 5.99 10.05
N ALA A 93 -3.16 5.56 11.10
CA ALA A 93 -2.51 4.96 12.27
C ALA A 93 -1.73 3.70 11.88
N ILE A 94 -0.58 3.47 12.54
CA ILE A 94 0.33 2.34 12.24
C ILE A 94 -0.41 0.98 12.21
N GLY A 95 -1.39 0.77 13.10
CA GLY A 95 -2.17 -0.47 13.17
C GLY A 95 -3.16 -0.70 12.01
N ASN A 96 -3.41 0.32 11.18
CA ASN A 96 -4.31 0.27 10.04
C ASN A 96 -3.57 0.20 8.69
N LEU A 97 -2.24 0.30 8.71
CA LEU A 97 -1.41 0.11 7.53
C LEU A 97 -1.41 -1.35 7.11
N VAL A 98 -1.46 -1.59 5.81
CA VAL A 98 -1.39 -2.93 5.23
C VAL A 98 -0.20 -3.04 4.29
N PHE A 99 0.36 -4.23 4.18
CA PHE A 99 1.59 -4.50 3.44
C PHE A 99 1.37 -5.57 2.37
N ALA A 100 2.08 -5.42 1.27
CA ALA A 100 2.21 -6.44 0.24
C ALA A 100 3.70 -6.64 -0.06
N TRP A 101 4.12 -7.90 -0.18
CA TRP A 101 5.52 -8.24 -0.46
C TRP A 101 5.64 -9.26 -1.58
N ARG A 102 6.84 -9.35 -2.15
CA ARG A 102 7.22 -10.33 -3.17
C ARG A 102 8.69 -10.71 -3.03
N VAL A 103 9.08 -11.77 -3.73
CA VAL A 103 10.48 -12.16 -3.92
C VAL A 103 10.78 -12.21 -5.41
N ASP A 104 11.99 -11.80 -5.78
CA ASP A 104 12.55 -11.92 -7.14
C ASP A 104 11.65 -11.37 -8.24
N ARG A 105 11.02 -10.21 -8.00
CA ARG A 105 10.06 -9.57 -8.92
C ARG A 105 8.86 -10.42 -9.30
N GLY A 106 8.51 -11.42 -8.48
CA GLY A 106 7.27 -12.18 -8.61
C GLY A 106 6.02 -11.32 -8.41
N ALA A 107 4.86 -11.98 -8.31
CA ALA A 107 3.62 -11.29 -7.96
C ALA A 107 3.69 -10.78 -6.51
N PHE A 108 3.17 -9.57 -6.27
CA PHE A 108 2.91 -9.14 -4.90
C PHE A 108 1.84 -10.02 -4.26
N SER A 109 2.02 -10.31 -2.97
CA SER A 109 0.96 -10.84 -2.13
C SER A 109 -0.24 -9.89 -2.11
N ALA A 110 -1.39 -10.38 -1.64
CA ALA A 110 -2.47 -9.50 -1.24
C ALA A 110 -2.00 -8.59 -0.09
N PHE A 111 -2.59 -7.40 -0.02
CA PHE A 111 -2.37 -6.50 1.12
C PHE A 111 -2.95 -7.11 2.40
N SER A 112 -2.17 -7.08 3.48
CA SER A 112 -2.57 -7.62 4.79
C SER A 112 -1.91 -6.82 5.92
N PRO A 113 -2.43 -6.84 7.16
CA PRO A 113 -1.79 -6.17 8.30
C PRO A 113 -0.55 -6.91 8.82
N ALA A 114 -0.11 -7.99 8.16
CA ALA A 114 1.08 -8.73 8.57
C ALA A 114 2.32 -7.86 8.43
N THR A 115 3.16 -7.82 9.48
CA THR A 115 4.42 -7.07 9.54
C THR A 115 5.65 -7.97 9.38
N THR A 116 5.42 -9.25 9.05
CA THR A 116 6.45 -10.26 8.86
C THR A 116 6.18 -11.08 7.61
N ALA A 117 7.25 -11.58 6.99
CA ALA A 117 7.17 -12.52 5.89
C ALA A 117 8.23 -13.60 6.06
N THR A 118 7.84 -14.85 5.82
CA THR A 118 8.76 -16.00 5.82
C THR A 118 8.79 -16.62 4.44
N LEU A 119 9.99 -16.65 3.86
CA LEU A 119 10.30 -17.32 2.61
C LEU A 119 10.84 -18.71 2.89
N SER A 120 10.47 -19.67 2.06
CA SER A 120 10.94 -21.05 2.12
C SER A 120 11.25 -21.57 0.72
N GLY A 121 12.04 -22.63 0.61
CA GLY A 121 12.41 -23.21 -0.67
C GLY A 121 13.32 -22.31 -1.51
N LEU A 122 14.11 -21.45 -0.86
CA LEU A 122 15.07 -20.58 -1.56
C LEU A 122 16.24 -21.41 -2.09
N THR A 123 16.52 -21.25 -3.37
CA THR A 123 17.62 -21.93 -4.06
C THR A 123 18.94 -21.20 -3.85
N ASN A 124 20.08 -21.84 -4.10
CA ASN A 124 21.35 -21.12 -4.12
C ASN A 124 21.34 -20.00 -5.17
N GLY A 125 21.82 -18.82 -4.79
CA GLY A 125 21.87 -17.65 -5.65
C GLY A 125 21.41 -16.37 -4.96
N ALA A 126 21.38 -15.29 -5.74
CA ALA A 126 20.92 -14.00 -5.28
C ALA A 126 19.39 -13.93 -5.28
N HIS A 127 18.85 -13.33 -4.24
CA HIS A 127 17.43 -13.08 -4.05
C HIS A 127 17.18 -11.62 -3.65
N THR A 128 16.02 -11.10 -4.05
CA THR A 128 15.54 -9.77 -3.70
C THR A 128 14.18 -9.89 -3.02
N PHE A 129 14.10 -9.55 -1.74
CA PHE A 129 12.83 -9.34 -1.06
C PHE A 129 12.36 -7.91 -1.28
N GLU A 130 11.10 -7.71 -1.67
CA GLU A 130 10.51 -6.40 -1.93
C GLU A 130 9.19 -6.26 -1.17
N VAL A 131 8.95 -5.09 -0.57
CA VAL A 131 7.73 -4.80 0.18
C VAL A 131 7.27 -3.37 -0.07
N LYS A 132 5.95 -3.16 0.00
CA LYS A 132 5.30 -1.85 0.00
C LYS A 132 4.16 -1.83 1.03
N ALA A 133 3.84 -0.64 1.50
CA ALA A 133 2.71 -0.39 2.39
C ALA A 133 1.59 0.36 1.66
N ARG A 134 0.37 0.27 2.19
CA ARG A 134 -0.79 1.05 1.75
C ARG A 134 -1.55 1.57 2.97
N ASP A 135 -2.02 2.80 2.87
CA ASP A 135 -2.81 3.48 3.88
C ASP A 135 -4.33 3.21 3.75
N GLN A 136 -5.15 3.86 4.58
CA GLN A 136 -6.61 3.72 4.53
C GLN A 136 -7.27 4.49 3.37
N ALA A 137 -6.60 5.51 2.83
CA ALA A 137 -7.06 6.28 1.68
C ALA A 137 -6.76 5.57 0.35
N GLY A 138 -5.90 4.55 0.37
CA GLY A 138 -5.48 3.76 -0.77
C GLY A 138 -4.15 4.21 -1.38
N ASN A 139 -3.43 5.16 -0.79
CA ASN A 139 -2.12 5.56 -1.27
C ASN A 139 -1.10 4.46 -0.94
N GLU A 140 -0.17 4.20 -1.86
CA GLU A 140 0.84 3.17 -1.71
C GLU A 140 2.24 3.77 -1.59
N SER A 141 3.05 3.24 -0.67
CA SER A 141 4.45 3.61 -0.55
C SER A 141 5.23 3.28 -1.81
N THR A 142 6.41 3.89 -1.96
CA THR A 142 7.42 3.34 -2.87
C THR A 142 7.76 1.90 -2.47
N VAL A 143 8.13 1.08 -3.45
CA VAL A 143 8.62 -0.28 -3.18
C VAL A 143 10.04 -0.19 -2.66
N ILE A 144 10.28 -0.81 -1.51
CA ILE A 144 11.61 -0.95 -0.93
C ILE A 144 12.09 -2.40 -1.09
N SER A 145 13.40 -2.59 -1.17
CA SER A 145 13.99 -3.89 -1.42
C SER A 145 15.15 -4.20 -0.48
N ARG A 146 15.35 -5.49 -0.17
CA ARG A 146 16.56 -6.02 0.47
C ARG A 146 17.11 -7.19 -0.34
N ASN A 147 18.39 -7.08 -0.71
CA ASN A 147 19.11 -8.12 -1.42
C ASN A 147 19.84 -9.04 -0.44
N PHE A 148 19.83 -10.34 -0.74
CA PHE A 148 20.55 -11.36 0.01
C PHE A 148 20.92 -12.52 -0.91
N THR A 149 21.85 -13.37 -0.48
CA THR A 149 22.30 -14.54 -1.25
C THR A 149 22.12 -15.78 -0.41
N VAL A 150 21.55 -16.84 -0.98
CA VAL A 150 21.52 -18.16 -0.37
C VAL A 150 22.71 -18.97 -0.91
N SER A 151 23.46 -19.57 0.00
CA SER A 151 24.62 -20.41 -0.30
C SER A 151 24.66 -21.58 0.68
N THR A 152 23.89 -22.63 0.39
CA THR A 152 23.91 -23.90 1.08
C THR A 152 25.06 -24.77 0.54
N LEU A 153 25.79 -25.43 1.43
CA LEU A 153 26.73 -26.49 1.02
C LEU A 153 25.95 -27.69 0.51
N GLN A 154 26.34 -28.21 -0.66
CA GLN A 154 25.81 -29.44 -1.21
C GLN A 154 26.95 -30.42 -1.45
N VAL A 155 26.80 -31.67 -1.00
CA VAL A 155 27.71 -32.78 -1.28
C VAL A 155 26.96 -33.79 -2.13
N THR A 156 27.56 -34.20 -3.24
CA THR A 156 27.03 -35.24 -4.13
C THR A 156 28.12 -36.26 -4.45
N ILE A 157 27.82 -37.54 -4.27
CA ILE A 157 28.67 -38.62 -4.78
C ILE A 157 28.35 -38.79 -6.26
N THR A 158 29.30 -38.48 -7.14
CA THR A 158 29.16 -38.63 -8.59
C THR A 158 29.64 -40.00 -9.08
N SER A 159 30.44 -40.70 -8.26
CA SER A 159 30.93 -42.05 -8.53
C SER A 159 31.37 -42.75 -7.24
N PRO A 160 31.16 -44.07 -7.10
CA PRO A 160 30.36 -44.90 -8.00
C PRO A 160 28.89 -44.46 -8.06
N SER A 161 28.21 -44.76 -9.18
CA SER A 161 26.76 -44.59 -9.25
C SER A 161 26.08 -45.50 -8.24
N ASP A 162 24.83 -45.17 -7.88
CA ASP A 162 24.05 -46.06 -7.02
C ASP A 162 23.95 -47.47 -7.64
N GLY A 163 24.20 -48.48 -6.82
CA GLY A 163 24.26 -49.89 -7.24
C GLY A 163 25.50 -50.32 -8.05
N ALA A 164 26.53 -49.50 -8.22
CA ALA A 164 27.72 -49.95 -8.96
C ALA A 164 28.49 -51.03 -8.19
N THR A 165 28.89 -52.09 -8.90
CA THR A 165 29.83 -53.09 -8.38
C THR A 165 31.25 -52.53 -8.45
N VAL A 166 31.95 -52.49 -7.32
CA VAL A 166 33.34 -52.00 -7.23
C VAL A 166 34.33 -53.16 -7.00
N PRO A 167 35.57 -53.10 -7.54
CA PRO A 167 36.56 -54.17 -7.37
C PRO A 167 36.96 -54.37 -5.89
N ALA A 168 37.27 -55.62 -5.52
CA ALA A 168 38.01 -55.89 -4.27
C ALA A 168 39.46 -55.41 -4.46
N GLY A 169 39.96 -54.60 -3.51
CA GLY A 169 41.29 -53.97 -3.56
C GLY A 169 42.47 -54.93 -3.55
#